data_AF-A0A1D9GX56-F1
#
_entry.id   AF-A0A1D9GX56-F1
#
_cell.length_a   1.000
_cell.length_b   1.000
_cell.length_c   1.000
_cell.angle_alpha   90.00
_cell.angle_beta   90.00
_cell.angle_gamma   90.00
#
_symmetry.space_group_name_H-M   'P 1'
#
loop_
_entity.id
_entity.type
_entity.pdbx_description
1 polymer ?
#
loop_
_entity_poly.entity_id
_entity_poly.type
_entity_poly.pdbx_seq_one_letter_code
_entity_poly.pdbx_strand_id
1 'polypeptide(L)'
;MDRKYFVILAGAALVSACASTVVEQRAFKSYAVGREVSTTTGSVMLVDQNGYITKRRVWVGLLNSPDGWRELEQPSADYIRKELIYSGIAGTTIELSYREFRQGYAAPAFYQSVRYDLAQSRTVRFQNFTVDILSADNQRIRYRIASDR
;
A
#
# COMPACT_ATOMS: atom_id res chain seq x y z
N MET A 1 -48.17 12.70 54.96
CA MET A 1 -48.44 11.26 54.77
C MET A 1 -48.64 11.07 53.27
N ASP A 2 -47.55 11.03 52.51
CA ASP A 2 -46.85 9.80 52.05
C ASP A 2 -47.68 9.07 50.99
N ARG A 3 -47.25 8.74 49.75
CA ARG A 3 -45.92 8.42 49.23
C ARG A 3 -45.91 8.50 47.69
N LYS A 4 -44.83 9.08 47.17
CA LYS A 4 -44.20 9.04 45.82
C LYS A 4 -44.60 7.87 44.89
N TYR A 5 -44.76 8.13 43.59
CA TYR A 5 -44.09 7.39 42.49
C TYR A 5 -43.98 8.29 41.24
N PHE A 6 -42.86 8.98 41.10
CA PHE A 6 -42.46 9.68 39.87
C PHE A 6 -41.75 8.64 39.00
N VAL A 7 -42.46 8.08 38.01
CA VAL A 7 -41.87 7.14 37.05
C VAL A 7 -41.03 7.94 36.06
N ILE A 8 -39.75 8.09 36.35
CA ILE A 8 -38.78 8.54 35.35
C ILE A 8 -38.46 7.33 34.48
N LEU A 9 -39.14 7.23 33.34
CA LEU A 9 -38.71 6.39 32.23
C LEU A 9 -37.42 7.02 31.66
N ALA A 10 -36.28 6.65 32.25
CA ALA A 10 -34.98 6.93 31.67
C ALA A 10 -34.82 6.06 30.42
N GLY A 11 -35.28 6.58 29.27
CA GLY A 11 -35.01 6.00 27.97
C GLY A 11 -33.50 6.06 27.72
N ALA A 12 -32.81 4.93 27.93
CA ALA A 12 -31.41 4.80 27.56
C ALA A 12 -31.32 4.74 26.03
N ALA A 13 -31.17 5.90 25.39
CA ALA A 13 -30.76 5.99 24.01
C ALA A 13 -29.32 5.46 23.90
N LEU A 14 -29.17 4.19 23.56
CA LEU A 14 -27.90 3.60 23.17
C LEU A 14 -27.50 4.20 21.82
N VAL A 15 -26.85 5.36 21.85
CA VAL A 15 -26.16 5.92 20.70
C VAL A 15 -24.96 5.02 20.44
N SER A 16 -25.15 4.03 19.57
CA SER A 16 -24.08 3.21 19.00
C SER A 16 -23.15 4.12 18.20
N ALA A 17 -22.16 4.68 18.89
CA ALA A 17 -21.05 5.35 18.23
C ALA A 17 -20.17 4.27 17.60
N CYS A 18 -20.49 3.88 16.37
CA CYS A 18 -19.54 3.21 15.48
C CYS A 18 -18.40 4.19 15.18
N ALA A 19 -17.49 4.39 16.14
CA ALA A 19 -16.28 5.17 15.94
C ALA A 19 -15.31 4.32 15.12
N SER A 20 -15.41 4.40 13.80
CA SER A 20 -14.36 3.91 12.91
C SER A 20 -13.21 4.90 12.91
N THR A 21 -12.06 4.48 13.42
CA THR A 21 -10.83 5.27 13.35
C THR A 21 -10.30 5.23 11.92
N VAL A 22 -10.37 6.35 11.20
CA VAL A 22 -9.76 6.47 9.88
C VAL A 22 -8.26 6.56 10.07
N VAL A 23 -7.53 5.56 9.60
CA VAL A 23 -6.06 5.61 9.52
C VAL A 23 -5.70 6.44 8.29
N GLU A 24 -4.74 7.34 8.47
CA GLU A 24 -4.21 8.38 7.57
C GLU A 24 -4.43 8.15 6.06
N GLN A 25 -5.15 9.08 5.42
CA GLN A 25 -5.36 9.12 3.97
C GLN A 25 -4.19 9.79 3.26
N ARG A 26 -3.20 9.04 2.74
CA ARG A 26 -2.14 9.64 1.92
C ARG A 26 -1.69 8.73 0.78
N ALA A 27 -1.59 9.35 -0.40
CA ALA A 27 -0.75 8.83 -1.47
C ALA A 27 0.69 8.72 -0.93
N PHE A 28 1.33 7.58 -1.18
CA PHE A 28 2.67 7.30 -0.69
C PHE A 28 3.58 6.94 -1.85
N LYS A 29 4.67 7.70 -1.98
CA LYS A 29 5.75 7.44 -2.92
C LYS A 29 7.02 7.17 -2.13
N SER A 30 7.68 6.04 -2.38
CA SER A 30 8.95 5.71 -1.72
C SER A 30 10.16 6.43 -2.34
N TYR A 31 9.94 7.19 -3.41
CA TYR A 31 10.97 7.83 -4.22
C TYR A 31 10.68 9.33 -4.38
N ALA A 32 11.72 10.08 -4.70
CA ALA A 32 11.62 11.45 -5.17
C ALA A 32 12.25 11.53 -6.56
N VAL A 33 11.59 12.22 -7.49
CA VAL A 33 12.09 12.41 -8.86
C VAL A 33 13.45 13.10 -8.82
N GLY A 34 14.40 12.58 -9.59
CA GLY A 34 15.78 13.08 -9.68
C GLY A 34 16.72 12.61 -8.56
N ARG A 35 16.21 12.05 -7.45
CA ARG A 35 17.04 11.57 -6.35
C ARG A 35 17.69 10.23 -6.71
N GLU A 36 19.00 10.14 -6.51
CA GLU A 36 19.73 8.88 -6.63
C GLU A 36 19.48 8.00 -5.40
N VAL A 37 19.14 6.75 -5.66
CA VAL A 37 18.85 5.73 -4.66
C VAL A 37 19.56 4.45 -5.06
N SER A 38 19.90 3.65 -4.06
CA SER A 38 20.40 2.30 -4.27
C SER A 38 19.59 1.30 -3.48
N THR A 39 19.32 0.13 -4.07
CA THR A 39 18.64 -0.99 -3.41
C THR A 39 19.30 -2.31 -3.82
N THR A 40 19.08 -3.35 -3.02
CA THR A 40 19.63 -4.69 -3.29
C THR A 40 18.74 -5.49 -4.24
N THR A 41 19.30 -6.51 -4.87
CA THR A 41 18.54 -7.45 -5.69
C THR A 41 17.43 -8.13 -4.88
N GLY A 42 16.24 -8.24 -5.47
CA GLY A 42 15.04 -8.75 -4.82
C GLY A 42 14.30 -7.72 -3.95
N SER A 43 14.90 -6.57 -3.68
CA SER A 43 14.25 -5.49 -2.94
C SER A 43 13.44 -4.57 -3.86
N VAL A 44 12.39 -3.98 -3.29
CA VAL A 44 11.58 -2.99 -3.99
C VAL A 44 12.44 -1.76 -4.28
N MET A 45 12.47 -1.36 -5.55
CA MET A 45 13.08 -0.10 -5.99
C MET A 45 12.13 1.04 -5.65
N LEU A 46 10.91 0.99 -6.19
CA LEU A 46 9.93 2.04 -5.99
C LEU A 46 8.58 1.48 -5.57
N VAL A 47 7.90 2.24 -4.73
CA VAL A 47 6.49 2.11 -4.40
C VAL A 47 5.79 3.39 -4.83
N ASP A 48 4.72 3.24 -5.59
CA ASP A 48 3.76 4.30 -5.89
C ASP A 48 2.37 3.83 -5.46
N GLN A 49 1.84 4.44 -4.40
CA GLN A 49 0.57 4.07 -3.79
C GLN A 49 -0.40 5.24 -3.83
N ASN A 50 -1.64 4.95 -4.22
CA ASN A 50 -2.78 5.84 -4.09
C ASN A 50 -3.89 5.16 -3.25
N GLY A 51 -4.85 5.96 -2.79
CA GLY A 51 -5.93 5.52 -1.90
C GLY A 51 -5.47 5.27 -0.45
N TYR A 52 -6.34 4.70 0.36
CA TYR A 52 -6.11 4.48 1.80
C TYR A 52 -6.75 3.17 2.29
N ILE A 53 -6.31 2.69 3.46
CA ILE A 53 -6.89 1.55 4.14
C ILE A 53 -7.54 2.03 5.44
N THR A 54 -8.84 1.82 5.57
CA THR A 54 -9.58 2.11 6.80
C THR A 54 -9.56 0.88 7.69
N LYS A 55 -9.09 1.01 8.93
CA LYS A 55 -9.25 -0.03 9.95
C LYS A 55 -10.57 0.17 10.68
N ARG A 56 -11.51 -0.75 10.52
CA ARG A 56 -12.80 -0.75 11.22
C ARG A 56 -12.83 -1.84 12.25
N ARG A 57 -13.22 -1.50 13.48
CA ARG A 57 -13.55 -2.51 14.50
C ARG A 57 -15.05 -2.77 14.43
N VAL A 58 -15.43 -4.02 14.16
CA VAL A 58 -16.82 -4.44 13.98
C VAL A 58 -17.17 -5.51 15.01
N TRP A 59 -18.33 -5.38 15.66
CA TRP A 59 -18.81 -6.38 16.62
C TRP A 59 -19.28 -7.65 15.89
N VAL A 60 -18.92 -8.83 16.39
CA VAL A 60 -19.17 -10.12 15.71
C VAL A 60 -20.19 -11.03 16.40
N GLY A 61 -20.95 -10.55 17.37
CA GLY A 61 -22.04 -11.35 17.95
C GLY A 61 -21.80 -11.89 19.36
N LEU A 62 -20.58 -11.81 19.89
CA LEU A 62 -20.26 -12.31 21.23
C LEU A 62 -20.34 -11.16 22.24
N LEU A 63 -21.43 -11.16 23.01
CA LEU A 63 -21.64 -10.20 24.08
C LEU A 63 -20.58 -10.42 25.18
N ASN A 64 -19.95 -9.34 25.65
CA ASN A 64 -18.98 -9.37 26.77
C ASN A 64 -17.75 -10.28 26.58
N SER A 65 -17.37 -10.60 25.35
CA SER A 65 -16.14 -11.34 25.04
C SER A 65 -15.05 -10.43 24.46
N PRO A 66 -13.77 -10.58 24.84
CA PRO A 66 -12.65 -9.97 24.14
C PRO A 66 -12.64 -10.28 22.63
N ASP A 67 -13.08 -11.47 22.25
CA ASP A 67 -13.17 -11.95 20.86
C ASP A 67 -14.47 -11.50 20.15
N GLY A 68 -15.33 -10.75 20.85
CA GLY A 68 -16.56 -10.19 20.30
C GLY A 68 -16.34 -9.07 19.29
N TRP A 69 -15.10 -8.72 18.99
CA TRP A 69 -14.73 -7.69 18.03
C TRP A 69 -13.77 -8.24 16.98
N ARG A 70 -14.00 -7.85 15.73
CA ARG A 70 -13.09 -8.13 14.61
C ARG A 70 -12.62 -6.83 14.00
N GLU A 71 -11.32 -6.73 13.79
CA GLU A 71 -10.74 -5.66 12.97
C GLU A 71 -10.85 -6.05 11.50
N LEU A 72 -11.36 -5.13 10.70
CA LEU A 72 -11.48 -5.24 9.25
C LEU A 72 -10.65 -4.13 8.62
N GLU A 73 -9.85 -4.51 7.63
CA GLU A 73 -9.19 -3.55 6.76
C GLU A 73 -10.07 -3.35 5.52
N GLN A 74 -10.49 -2.11 5.30
CA GLN A 74 -11.32 -1.72 4.15
C GLN A 74 -10.54 -0.72 3.28
N PRO A 75 -9.99 -1.17 2.14
CA PRO A 75 -9.33 -0.27 1.19
C PRO A 75 -10.35 0.64 0.51
N SER A 76 -9.91 1.84 0.14
CA SER A 76 -10.69 2.74 -0.70
C SER A 76 -10.82 2.20 -2.13
N ALA A 77 -11.86 2.62 -2.86
CA ALA A 77 -12.12 2.13 -4.21
C ALA A 77 -10.96 2.44 -5.19
N ASP A 78 -10.24 3.54 -4.94
CA ASP A 78 -9.08 4.00 -5.69
C ASP A 78 -7.74 3.48 -5.13
N TYR A 79 -7.76 2.57 -4.15
CA TYR A 79 -6.54 1.97 -3.61
C TYR A 79 -5.81 1.18 -4.68
N ILE A 80 -4.59 1.61 -4.96
CA ILE A 80 -3.66 0.93 -5.84
C ILE A 80 -2.26 1.08 -5.25
N ARG A 81 -1.51 -0.01 -5.20
CA ARG A 81 -0.10 0.02 -4.83
C ARG A 81 0.72 -0.68 -5.90
N LYS A 82 1.62 0.08 -6.51
CA LYS A 82 2.53 -0.37 -7.55
C LYS A 82 3.92 -0.54 -6.97
N GLU A 83 4.56 -1.65 -7.27
CA GLU A 83 5.93 -1.90 -6.85
C GLU A 83 6.76 -2.39 -8.02
N LEU A 84 7.93 -1.79 -8.20
CA LEU A 84 8.94 -2.24 -9.15
C LEU A 84 10.14 -2.77 -8.37
N ILE A 85 10.61 -3.95 -8.73
CA ILE A 85 11.64 -4.71 -8.03
C ILE A 85 12.77 -4.99 -9.02
N TYR A 86 14.01 -4.83 -8.57
CA TYR A 86 15.17 -5.25 -9.35
C TYR A 86 15.45 -6.73 -9.11
N SER A 87 15.31 -7.55 -10.15
CA SER A 87 15.43 -9.01 -10.04
C SER A 87 16.85 -9.51 -10.31
N GLY A 88 17.67 -8.71 -11.00
CA GLY A 88 19.07 -9.02 -11.27
C GLY A 88 19.49 -8.58 -12.68
N ILE A 89 20.70 -9.00 -13.08
CA ILE A 89 21.29 -8.69 -14.38
C ILE A 89 21.92 -9.95 -14.99
N ALA A 90 21.80 -10.11 -16.31
CA ALA A 90 22.49 -11.13 -17.08
C ALA A 90 23.20 -10.46 -18.27
N GLY A 91 24.54 -10.47 -18.26
CA GLY A 91 25.32 -9.69 -19.21
C GLY A 91 25.04 -8.20 -19.06
N THR A 92 24.41 -7.60 -20.07
CA THR A 92 23.97 -6.19 -20.07
C THR A 92 22.47 -6.03 -19.83
N THR A 93 21.72 -7.13 -19.74
CA THR A 93 20.27 -7.10 -19.61
C THR A 93 19.84 -7.17 -18.16
N ILE A 94 19.18 -6.13 -17.66
CA ILE A 94 18.53 -6.14 -16.35
C ILE A 94 17.13 -6.73 -16.44
N GLU A 95 16.69 -7.37 -15.37
CA GLU A 95 15.31 -7.82 -15.20
C GLU A 95 14.65 -7.05 -14.06
N LEU A 96 13.47 -6.50 -14.35
CA LEU A 96 12.62 -5.83 -13.36
C LEU A 96 11.31 -6.60 -13.22
N SER A 97 10.90 -6.85 -11.98
CA SER A 97 9.61 -7.45 -11.66
C SER A 97 8.65 -6.39 -11.14
N TYR A 98 7.46 -6.35 -11.72
CA TYR A 98 6.38 -5.47 -11.33
C TYR A 98 5.31 -6.25 -10.58
N ARG A 99 4.78 -5.64 -9.52
CA ARG A 99 3.56 -6.11 -8.84
C ARG A 99 2.60 -4.98 -8.53
N GLU A 100 1.31 -5.22 -8.73
CA GLU A 100 0.25 -4.25 -8.47
C GLU A 100 -0.85 -4.86 -7.62
N PHE A 101 -1.20 -4.15 -6.53
CA PHE A 101 -2.27 -4.53 -5.62
C PHE A 101 -3.43 -3.55 -5.77
N ARG A 102 -4.63 -4.07 -6.02
CA ARG A 102 -5.88 -3.31 -6.06
C ARG A 102 -6.79 -3.80 -4.96
N GLN A 103 -7.56 -2.90 -4.35
CA GLN A 103 -8.45 -3.25 -3.22
C GLN A 103 -7.65 -3.91 -2.05
N GLY A 104 -6.52 -3.31 -1.67
CA GLY A 104 -5.69 -3.80 -0.58
C GLY A 104 -4.81 -5.00 -0.95
N TYR A 105 -4.34 -5.73 0.06
CA TYR A 105 -3.47 -6.90 -0.10
C TYR A 105 -4.21 -8.24 -0.11
N ALA A 106 -5.54 -8.20 0.03
CA ALA A 106 -6.37 -9.40 0.09
C ALA A 106 -6.60 -10.06 -1.29
N ALA A 107 -6.38 -9.31 -2.38
CA ALA A 107 -6.51 -9.81 -3.74
C ALA A 107 -5.15 -10.29 -4.31
N PRO A 108 -5.14 -11.25 -5.26
CA PRO A 108 -3.93 -11.60 -6.00
C PRO A 108 -3.35 -10.35 -6.68
N ALA A 109 -2.05 -10.09 -6.48
CA ALA A 109 -1.40 -9.01 -7.20
C ALA A 109 -1.33 -9.34 -8.70
N PHE A 110 -1.46 -8.33 -9.55
CA PHE A 110 -1.05 -8.46 -10.94
C PHE A 110 0.48 -8.45 -11.00
N TYR A 111 1.09 -9.33 -11.80
CA TYR A 111 2.54 -9.47 -11.92
C TYR A 111 2.99 -9.38 -13.38
N GLN A 112 4.13 -8.73 -13.61
CA GLN A 112 4.80 -8.69 -14.91
C GLN A 112 6.31 -8.64 -14.72
N SER A 113 7.07 -9.42 -15.48
CA SER A 113 8.53 -9.26 -15.57
C SER A 113 8.90 -8.62 -16.91
N VAL A 114 9.84 -7.68 -16.88
CA VAL A 114 10.35 -6.96 -18.06
C VAL A 114 11.87 -6.97 -18.07
N ARG A 115 12.46 -6.97 -19.26
CA ARG A 115 13.90 -6.99 -19.47
C ARG A 115 14.35 -5.82 -20.32
N TYR A 116 15.48 -5.21 -19.95
CA TYR A 116 16.06 -4.06 -20.66
C TYR A 116 17.55 -4.25 -20.85
N ASP A 117 18.04 -4.05 -22.07
CA ASP A 117 19.47 -4.09 -22.38
C ASP A 117 20.13 -2.72 -22.13
N LEU A 118 20.97 -2.66 -21.08
CA LEU A 118 21.71 -1.46 -20.69
C LEU A 118 22.84 -1.08 -21.66
N ALA A 119 23.20 -1.95 -22.59
CA ALA A 119 24.11 -1.60 -23.69
C ALA A 119 23.44 -0.69 -24.72
N GLN A 120 22.12 -0.82 -24.90
CA GLN A 120 21.35 0.02 -25.82
C GLN A 120 20.93 1.34 -25.18
N SER A 121 20.46 1.30 -23.93
CA SER A 121 20.05 2.49 -23.19
C SER A 121 20.12 2.26 -21.69
N ARG A 122 20.70 3.22 -20.97
CA ARG A 122 20.64 3.26 -19.49
C ARG A 122 19.37 3.91 -18.95
N THR A 123 18.57 4.54 -19.80
CA THR A 123 17.26 5.06 -19.43
C THR A 123 16.20 4.07 -19.87
N VAL A 124 15.48 3.51 -18.91
CA VAL A 124 14.42 2.51 -19.14
C VAL A 124 13.06 3.12 -18.84
N ARG A 125 12.07 2.81 -19.67
CA ARG A 125 10.69 3.24 -19.45
C ARG A 125 9.82 2.03 -19.14
N PHE A 126 9.17 2.08 -17.98
CA PHE A 126 8.19 1.08 -17.54
C PHE A 126 6.91 1.80 -17.11
N GLN A 127 5.82 1.57 -17.85
CA GLN A 127 4.56 2.32 -17.67
C GLN A 127 4.79 3.85 -17.66
N ASN A 128 4.40 4.52 -16.57
CA ASN A 128 4.59 5.95 -16.32
C ASN A 128 5.99 6.30 -15.79
N PHE A 129 6.78 5.31 -15.37
CA PHE A 129 8.11 5.53 -14.81
C PHE A 129 9.17 5.56 -15.91
N THR A 130 9.97 6.62 -15.91
CA THR A 130 11.24 6.65 -16.63
C THR A 130 12.35 6.60 -15.58
N VAL A 131 13.24 5.63 -15.70
CA VAL A 131 14.27 5.32 -14.70
C VAL A 131 15.63 5.39 -15.36
N ASP A 132 16.52 6.21 -14.81
CA ASP A 132 17.93 6.22 -15.22
C ASP A 132 18.69 5.23 -14.36
N ILE A 133 19.31 4.24 -15.00
CA ILE A 133 20.13 3.22 -14.36
C ILE A 133 21.58 3.70 -14.34
N LEU A 134 22.10 3.99 -13.14
CA LEU A 134 23.45 4.49 -12.95
C LEU A 134 24.46 3.32 -12.92
N SER A 135 24.09 2.22 -12.28
CA SER A 135 24.82 0.95 -12.28
C SER A 135 23.91 -0.19 -11.83
N ALA A 136 24.14 -1.40 -12.31
CA ALA A 136 23.45 -2.60 -11.87
C ALA A 136 24.41 -3.79 -11.88
N ASP A 137 24.34 -4.60 -10.84
CA ASP A 137 25.05 -5.88 -10.70
C ASP A 137 24.12 -6.90 -10.01
N ASN A 138 24.60 -8.12 -9.75
CA ASN A 138 23.77 -9.18 -9.15
C ASN A 138 23.42 -8.94 -7.67
N GLN A 139 24.02 -7.95 -7.01
CA GLN A 139 23.80 -7.64 -5.61
C GLN A 139 22.98 -6.36 -5.42
N ARG A 140 23.13 -5.39 -6.33
CA ARG A 140 22.65 -4.02 -6.14
C ARG A 140 22.39 -3.31 -7.45
N ILE A 141 21.44 -2.39 -7.39
CA ILE A 141 21.17 -1.39 -8.42
C ILE A 141 21.30 0.01 -7.84
N ARG A 142 21.87 0.94 -8.61
CA ARG A 142 21.84 2.37 -8.37
C ARG A 142 21.08 3.03 -9.51
N TYR A 143 20.10 3.85 -9.17
CA TYR A 143 19.19 4.42 -10.14
C TYR A 143 18.61 5.73 -9.62
N ARG A 144 17.93 6.46 -10.50
CA ARG A 144 17.05 7.57 -10.13
C ARG A 144 15.79 7.54 -10.99
N ILE A 145 14.68 7.97 -10.42
CA ILE A 145 13.44 8.14 -11.18
C ILE A 145 13.53 9.48 -11.91
N ALA A 146 13.59 9.46 -13.24
CA ALA A 146 13.65 10.65 -14.08
C ALA A 146 12.27 11.32 -14.24
N SER A 147 11.20 10.52 -14.31
CA SER A 147 9.81 11.01 -14.33
C SER A 147 8.81 9.91 -13.96
N ASP A 148 7.64 10.29 -13.48
CA ASP A 148 6.56 9.38 -13.05
C ASP A 148 5.15 9.76 -13.60
N ARG A 149 5.10 10.46 -14.74
CA ARG A 149 3.88 10.98 -15.38
C ARG A 149 2.93 9.91 -15.89
#